data_AF-A0A523TZY4-F1
#
_entry.id   AF-A0A523TZY4-F1
#
_cell.length_a   1.000
_cell.length_b   1.000
_cell.length_c   1.000
_cell.angle_alpha   90.00
_cell.angle_beta   90.00
_cell.angle_gamma   90.00
#
_symmetry.space_group_name_H-M   'P 1'
#
loop_
_entity.id
_entity.type
_entity.pdbx_description
1 polymer ?
#
loop_
_entity_poly.entity_id
_entity_poly.type
_entity_poly.pdbx_seq_one_letter_code
_entity_poly.pdbx_strand_id
1 'polypeptide(L)'
;MEDVKPEPSRPRRWPRRILKAAAVLVVLLIIFLVGLSFFIDWYCVYTPPALPENSAILSMKIEEKDGVRRLGDCTLEKRNGLLAMYLTGRPFDIGYANAKLTENELRGLEKEFISTIKNMVPSGIKRWLLRKYVYWRNRDLPDYIDAEYLDEIHGLSVAYDDPLPEVGPPYHRLVNYHAAHDISHAVMDNPLVGCTSFAAWGNHTADGHLIVGRNFDFNAGRKFDEDKIVMFVKPENGFAFVSVAWPGMIGVVSGINEKLISVTVNAAPPDGEREIGTPVSLVIRKIMQRANCIKHAVTIIRSSAVFVSDLYLVADGKTGEAVVVEKTPKRCAVRRAAGNFIICSNHRLQFSNDESNTKMMAENTTLPRHARMEELVAENAGKITPAKAVEILRDRKIKGVAGEVLGHAAAVNPIIATHSVVIDVTDGIIWVSKSPHQLGAFVPFSVKDFTNSSAGEVIAADPILTGGSFNNYLEFRKCIEKAAALIADGKKSDAKAPLEKILPVNPNHYLPYFLLAGIEHENGNREKAKEYVRKAFDLKPAYRTERAKLERLAKILKIRLPKK
;
A
#
# COMPACT_ATOMS: atom_id res chain seq x y z
N MET A 1 23.30 -4.79 -91.75
CA MET A 1 23.63 -4.18 -90.45
C MET A 1 22.91 -4.98 -89.40
N GLU A 2 23.67 -5.58 -88.49
CA GLU A 2 23.23 -6.61 -87.54
C GLU A 2 22.21 -6.10 -86.51
N ASP A 3 21.23 -6.95 -86.22
CA ASP A 3 20.29 -6.84 -85.09
C ASP A 3 21.05 -6.99 -83.75
N VAL A 4 21.25 -5.88 -83.05
CA VAL A 4 21.79 -5.88 -81.69
C VAL A 4 20.64 -6.14 -80.71
N LYS A 5 20.58 -7.38 -80.18
CA LYS A 5 19.70 -7.69 -79.04
C LYS A 5 20.09 -6.84 -77.81
N PRO A 6 19.13 -6.15 -77.15
CA PRO A 6 19.44 -5.36 -75.96
C PRO A 6 19.83 -6.27 -74.78
N GLU A 7 20.97 -5.96 -74.16
CA GLU A 7 21.45 -6.61 -72.94
C GLU A 7 20.41 -6.52 -71.80
N PRO A 8 20.24 -7.57 -70.99
CA PRO A 8 19.34 -7.53 -69.84
C PRO A 8 19.80 -6.48 -68.83
N SER A 9 18.90 -5.55 -68.48
CA SER A 9 19.18 -4.45 -67.55
C SER A 9 19.70 -4.99 -66.21
N ARG A 10 20.94 -4.64 -65.86
CA ARG A 10 21.55 -5.02 -64.57
C ARG A 10 20.65 -4.52 -63.42
N PRO A 11 20.26 -5.38 -62.44
CA PRO A 11 19.40 -4.97 -61.36
C PRO A 11 20.03 -3.79 -60.59
N ARG A 12 19.27 -2.71 -60.38
CA ARG A 12 19.72 -1.49 -59.70
C ARG A 12 20.36 -1.89 -58.35
N ARG A 13 21.65 -1.58 -58.17
CA ARG A 13 22.44 -1.94 -56.96
C ARG A 13 22.18 -1.01 -55.76
N TRP A 14 21.52 0.12 -55.97
CA TRP A 14 21.28 1.16 -54.96
C TRP A 14 20.35 0.72 -53.80
N PRO A 15 19.24 0.00 -54.04
CA PRO A 15 18.40 -0.56 -52.97
C PRO A 15 19.19 -1.49 -52.04
N ARG A 16 20.12 -2.29 -52.58
CA ARG A 16 20.98 -3.19 -51.78
C ARG A 16 21.98 -2.43 -50.91
N ARG A 17 22.46 -1.26 -51.35
CA ARG A 17 23.36 -0.40 -50.55
C ARG A 17 22.61 0.31 -49.41
N ILE A 18 21.40 0.79 -49.69
CA ILE A 18 20.51 1.38 -48.67
C ILE A 18 20.16 0.32 -47.61
N LEU A 19 19.79 -0.90 -48.03
CA LEU A 19 19.47 -1.99 -47.12
C LEU A 19 20.66 -2.36 -46.22
N LYS A 20 21.89 -2.39 -46.77
CA LYS A 20 23.12 -2.63 -46.01
C LYS A 20 23.42 -1.52 -45.00
N ALA A 21 23.27 -0.25 -45.40
CA ALA A 21 23.46 0.88 -44.50
C ALA A 21 22.44 0.88 -43.36
N ALA A 22 21.17 0.59 -43.67
CA ALA A 22 20.13 0.42 -42.66
C ALA A 22 20.45 -0.73 -41.70
N ALA A 23 20.91 -1.88 -42.21
CA ALA A 23 21.33 -3.01 -41.36
C ALA A 23 22.50 -2.64 -40.43
N VAL A 24 23.50 -1.91 -40.92
CA VAL A 24 24.62 -1.42 -40.08
C VAL A 24 24.13 -0.47 -39.00
N LEU A 25 23.24 0.47 -39.32
CA LEU A 25 22.65 1.38 -38.33
C LEU A 25 21.86 0.63 -37.25
N VAL A 26 21.10 -0.40 -37.63
CA VAL A 26 20.38 -1.25 -36.67
C VAL A 26 21.36 -1.99 -35.76
N VAL A 27 22.45 -2.54 -36.29
CA VAL A 27 23.47 -3.22 -35.47
C VAL A 27 24.14 -2.24 -34.51
N LEU A 28 24.51 -1.04 -34.96
CA LEU A 28 25.10 -0.01 -34.10
C LEU A 28 24.14 0.42 -32.98
N LEU A 29 22.86 0.59 -33.31
CA LEU A 29 21.83 0.89 -32.31
C LEU A 29 21.70 -0.24 -31.28
N ILE A 30 21.72 -1.51 -31.71
CA ILE A 30 21.67 -2.66 -30.79
C ILE A 30 22.90 -2.66 -29.87
N ILE A 31 24.11 -2.47 -30.40
CA ILE A 31 25.34 -2.40 -29.61
C ILE A 31 25.25 -1.27 -28.58
N PHE A 32 24.78 -0.09 -29.00
CA PHE A 32 24.58 1.05 -28.11
C PHE A 32 23.57 0.74 -27.00
N LEU A 33 22.41 0.15 -27.32
CA LEU A 33 21.40 -0.20 -26.33
C LEU A 33 21.87 -1.27 -25.33
N VAL A 34 22.66 -2.24 -25.81
CA VAL A 34 23.29 -3.25 -24.95
C VAL A 34 24.33 -2.60 -24.04
N GLY A 35 25.21 -1.74 -24.58
CA GLY A 35 26.20 -0.99 -23.81
C GLY A 35 25.56 -0.09 -22.75
N LEU A 36 24.50 0.64 -23.11
CA LEU A 36 23.73 1.46 -22.19
C LEU A 36 23.10 0.61 -21.07
N SER A 37 22.56 -0.57 -21.41
CA SER A 37 22.01 -1.49 -20.42
C SER A 37 23.06 -1.95 -19.41
N PHE A 38 24.26 -2.31 -19.87
CA PHE A 38 25.38 -2.69 -18.98
C PHE A 38 25.85 -1.52 -18.14
N PHE A 39 25.93 -0.32 -18.73
CA PHE A 39 26.27 0.89 -18.00
C PHE A 39 25.27 1.18 -16.87
N ILE A 40 23.96 1.04 -17.12
CA ILE A 40 22.93 1.20 -16.09
C ILE A 40 23.13 0.18 -14.96
N ASP A 41 23.38 -1.10 -15.27
CA ASP A 41 23.61 -2.11 -14.22
C ASP A 41 24.88 -1.82 -13.42
N TRP A 42 25.95 -1.41 -14.08
CA TRP A 42 27.22 -1.15 -13.42
C TRP A 42 27.20 0.14 -12.57
N TYR A 43 26.57 1.20 -13.05
CA TYR A 43 26.58 2.51 -12.41
C TYR A 43 25.44 2.72 -11.39
N CYS A 44 24.26 2.13 -11.62
CA CYS A 44 23.07 2.42 -10.83
C CYS A 44 22.76 1.36 -9.76
N VAL A 45 23.37 0.17 -9.83
CA VAL A 45 23.18 -0.87 -8.81
C VAL A 45 24.09 -0.56 -7.63
N TYR A 46 23.51 -0.55 -6.43
CA TYR A 46 24.23 -0.15 -5.21
C TYR A 46 25.18 -1.26 -4.77
N THR A 47 26.42 -0.88 -4.48
CA THR A 47 27.36 -1.76 -3.79
C THR A 47 27.05 -1.73 -2.29
N PRO A 48 26.85 -2.88 -1.63
CA PRO A 48 26.70 -2.91 -0.18
C PRO A 48 27.99 -2.40 0.50
N PRO A 49 27.88 -1.76 1.67
CA PRO A 49 29.04 -1.45 2.51
C PRO A 49 29.87 -2.71 2.82
N ALA A 50 31.12 -2.53 3.25
CA ALA A 50 31.88 -3.64 3.80
C ALA A 50 31.20 -4.19 5.07
N LEU A 51 31.34 -5.50 5.32
CA LEU A 51 30.82 -6.09 6.56
C LEU A 51 31.48 -5.44 7.78
N PRO A 52 30.72 -5.16 8.85
CA PRO A 52 31.29 -4.62 10.07
C PRO A 52 32.29 -5.60 10.68
N GLU A 53 33.46 -5.09 11.05
CA GLU A 53 34.47 -5.88 11.76
C GLU A 53 33.87 -6.40 13.09
N ASN A 54 34.05 -7.70 13.35
CA ASN A 54 33.64 -8.37 14.59
C ASN A 54 32.13 -8.33 14.90
N SER A 55 31.23 -8.38 13.91
CA SER A 55 29.82 -8.63 14.22
C SER A 55 29.59 -10.08 14.68
N ALA A 56 29.43 -10.26 15.98
CA ALA A 56 29.18 -11.57 16.60
C ALA A 56 27.89 -12.23 16.09
N ILE A 57 26.91 -11.47 15.62
CA ILE A 57 25.64 -12.02 15.14
C ILE A 57 25.82 -12.93 13.92
N LEU A 58 26.88 -12.72 13.13
CA LEU A 58 27.18 -13.50 11.93
C LEU A 58 27.50 -14.96 12.24
N SER A 59 27.97 -15.28 13.45
CA SER A 59 28.29 -16.64 13.89
C SER A 59 27.20 -17.24 14.79
N MET A 60 26.19 -16.47 15.17
CA MET A 60 25.09 -16.95 16.00
C MET A 60 24.19 -17.90 15.23
N LYS A 61 23.57 -18.84 15.95
CA LYS A 61 22.58 -19.77 15.41
C LYS A 61 21.21 -19.46 16.01
N ILE A 62 20.17 -19.80 15.26
CA ILE A 62 18.82 -19.71 15.78
C ILE A 62 18.62 -20.82 16.81
N GLU A 63 18.16 -20.43 17.98
CA GLU A 63 17.67 -21.33 19.02
C GLU A 63 16.14 -21.31 19.00
N GLU A 64 15.50 -22.47 19.03
CA GLU A 64 14.04 -22.56 19.07
C GLU A 64 13.60 -23.35 20.29
N LYS A 65 12.78 -22.72 21.13
CA LYS A 65 12.23 -23.34 22.33
C LYS A 65 10.84 -22.78 22.61
N ASP A 66 9.89 -23.67 22.93
CA ASP A 66 8.51 -23.32 23.29
C ASP A 66 7.79 -22.41 22.26
N GLY A 67 8.10 -22.57 20.97
CA GLY A 67 7.52 -21.77 19.88
C GLY A 67 8.13 -20.36 19.73
N VAL A 68 9.22 -20.07 20.45
CA VAL A 68 10.00 -18.84 20.35
C VAL A 68 11.31 -19.14 19.63
N ARG A 69 11.55 -18.46 18.51
CA ARG A 69 12.83 -18.45 17.80
C ARG A 69 13.68 -17.30 18.31
N ARG A 70 14.95 -17.55 18.62
CA ARG A 70 15.87 -16.59 19.21
C ARG A 70 17.17 -16.54 18.44
N LEU A 71 17.72 -15.34 18.28
CA LEU A 71 19.06 -15.08 17.76
C LEU A 71 19.72 -14.02 18.65
N GLY A 72 20.59 -14.45 19.56
CA GLY A 72 21.09 -13.59 20.64
C GLY A 72 19.93 -13.05 21.49
N ASP A 73 19.86 -11.73 21.63
CA ASP A 73 18.78 -11.06 22.37
C ASP A 73 17.52 -10.78 21.53
N CYS A 74 17.56 -11.04 20.22
CA CYS A 74 16.42 -10.86 19.34
C CYS A 74 15.54 -12.12 19.34
N THR A 75 14.21 -11.93 19.29
CA THR A 75 13.25 -13.04 19.34
C THR A 75 12.12 -12.85 18.35
N LEU A 76 11.56 -13.97 17.89
CA LEU A 76 10.35 -14.05 17.08
C LEU A 76 9.44 -15.13 17.65
N GLU A 77 8.16 -14.81 17.83
CA GLU A 77 7.15 -15.74 18.29
C GLU A 77 5.78 -15.42 17.69
N LYS A 78 4.82 -16.35 17.85
CA LYS A 78 3.42 -16.12 17.48
C LYS A 78 2.60 -15.76 18.72
N ARG A 79 2.35 -14.46 18.95
CA ARG A 79 1.46 -13.97 20.03
C ARG A 79 0.02 -13.89 19.53
N ASN A 80 -0.85 -14.71 20.10
CA ASN A 80 -2.27 -14.78 19.72
C ASN A 80 -2.48 -14.97 18.19
N GLY A 81 -1.53 -15.59 17.48
CA GLY A 81 -1.58 -15.83 16.04
C GLY A 81 -1.06 -14.68 15.16
N LEU A 82 -0.51 -13.60 15.72
CA LEU A 82 0.30 -12.62 15.00
C LEU A 82 1.78 -12.89 15.23
N LEU A 83 2.61 -12.60 14.22
CA LEU A 83 4.06 -12.57 14.41
C LEU A 83 4.42 -11.36 15.27
N ALA A 84 5.15 -11.60 16.35
CA ALA A 84 5.68 -10.60 17.23
C ALA A 84 7.20 -10.78 17.31
N MET A 85 7.95 -9.73 16.97
CA MET A 85 9.40 -9.78 16.91
C MET A 85 10.01 -8.70 17.79
N TYR A 86 10.93 -9.08 18.66
CA TYR A 86 11.75 -8.15 19.40
C TYR A 86 13.14 -8.08 18.78
N LEU A 87 13.57 -6.87 18.43
CA LEU A 87 14.86 -6.57 17.83
C LEU A 87 15.61 -5.58 18.71
N THR A 88 16.89 -5.84 18.98
CA THR A 88 17.73 -4.95 19.78
C THR A 88 19.17 -4.98 19.30
N GLY A 89 19.88 -3.86 19.45
CA GLY A 89 21.32 -3.76 19.17
C GLY A 89 21.68 -2.69 18.14
N ARG A 90 22.83 -2.87 17.49
CA ARG A 90 23.35 -2.00 16.43
C ARG A 90 22.51 -2.15 15.15
N PRO A 91 22.48 -1.14 14.27
CA PRO A 91 21.65 -1.19 13.07
C PRO A 91 21.86 -2.45 12.22
N PHE A 92 23.12 -2.78 11.86
CA PHE A 92 23.42 -4.03 11.16
C PHE A 92 22.85 -5.28 11.85
N ASP A 93 23.02 -5.40 13.17
CA ASP A 93 22.60 -6.59 13.93
C ASP A 93 21.07 -6.70 13.97
N ILE A 94 20.35 -5.57 14.10
CA ILE A 94 18.88 -5.50 14.02
C ILE A 94 18.40 -5.99 12.65
N GLY A 95 19.03 -5.51 11.57
CA GLY A 95 18.70 -5.91 10.21
C GLY A 95 18.94 -7.39 9.95
N TYR A 96 20.10 -7.89 10.38
CA TYR A 96 20.46 -9.30 10.27
C TYR A 96 19.48 -10.19 11.02
N ALA A 97 19.17 -9.85 12.27
CA ALA A 97 18.20 -10.59 13.08
C ALA A 97 16.80 -10.60 12.46
N ASN A 98 16.34 -9.46 11.91
CA ASN A 98 15.05 -9.35 11.22
C ASN A 98 14.95 -10.41 10.11
N ALA A 99 15.86 -10.38 9.13
CA ALA A 99 15.84 -11.33 8.03
C ALA A 99 16.04 -12.79 8.48
N LYS A 100 16.95 -13.04 9.43
CA LYS A 100 17.28 -14.40 9.86
C LYS A 100 16.13 -15.06 10.63
N LEU A 101 15.44 -14.30 11.48
CA LEU A 101 14.29 -14.79 12.24
C LEU A 101 13.05 -14.95 11.35
N THR A 102 12.85 -14.15 10.31
CA THR A 102 11.65 -14.20 9.46
C THR A 102 11.89 -14.78 8.06
N GLU A 103 12.85 -15.69 7.91
CA GLU A 103 13.32 -16.15 6.59
C GLU A 103 12.19 -16.66 5.68
N ASN A 104 11.30 -17.51 6.20
CA ASN A 104 10.22 -18.11 5.43
C ASN A 104 9.18 -17.07 5.00
N GLU A 105 8.81 -16.20 5.93
CA GLU A 105 7.84 -15.13 5.72
C GLU A 105 8.35 -14.11 4.70
N LEU A 106 9.62 -13.71 4.82
CA LEU A 106 10.27 -12.78 3.90
C LEU A 106 10.36 -13.34 2.47
N ARG A 107 10.71 -14.62 2.31
CA ARG A 107 10.68 -15.28 1.00
C ARG A 107 9.26 -15.33 0.41
N GLY A 108 8.25 -15.59 1.24
CA GLY A 108 6.85 -15.62 0.83
C GLY A 108 6.37 -14.25 0.32
N LEU A 109 6.68 -13.20 1.08
CA LEU A 109 6.34 -11.82 0.73
C LEU A 109 7.03 -11.34 -0.54
N GLU A 110 8.33 -11.60 -0.71
CA GLU A 110 9.03 -11.17 -1.94
C GLU A 110 8.46 -11.88 -3.19
N LYS A 111 8.16 -13.19 -3.09
CA LYS A 111 7.51 -13.92 -4.18
C LYS A 111 6.14 -13.34 -4.54
N GLU A 112 5.31 -13.01 -3.56
CA GLU A 112 3.99 -12.39 -3.79
C GLU A 112 4.13 -11.00 -4.41
N PHE A 113 5.08 -10.19 -3.93
CA PHE A 113 5.35 -8.86 -4.46
C PHE A 113 5.78 -8.91 -5.93
N ILE A 114 6.73 -9.78 -6.26
CA ILE A 114 7.20 -9.97 -7.63
C ILE A 114 6.11 -10.58 -8.52
N SER A 115 5.27 -11.48 -7.99
CA SER A 115 4.09 -12.01 -8.68
C SER A 115 3.09 -10.90 -9.02
N THR A 116 2.82 -9.99 -8.08
CA THR A 116 1.96 -8.82 -8.30
C THR A 116 2.50 -7.94 -9.43
N ILE A 117 3.80 -7.65 -9.44
CA ILE A 117 4.44 -6.90 -10.55
C ILE A 117 4.31 -7.65 -11.88
N LYS A 118 4.50 -8.99 -11.88
CA LYS A 118 4.33 -9.82 -13.09
C LYS A 118 2.90 -9.77 -13.62
N ASN A 119 1.89 -9.72 -12.74
CA ASN A 119 0.48 -9.60 -13.12
C ASN A 119 0.14 -8.21 -13.66
N MET A 120 0.70 -7.15 -13.06
CA MET A 120 0.50 -5.77 -13.52
C MET A 120 1.20 -5.49 -14.85
N VAL A 121 2.38 -6.10 -15.07
CA VAL A 121 3.17 -5.97 -16.30
C VAL A 121 3.54 -7.36 -16.83
N PRO A 122 2.64 -8.06 -17.57
CA PRO A 122 2.85 -9.45 -18.01
C PRO A 122 3.99 -9.67 -19.02
N SER A 123 4.39 -8.64 -19.76
CA SER A 123 5.47 -8.73 -20.73
C SER A 123 6.85 -8.69 -20.07
N GLY A 124 7.68 -9.71 -20.30
CA GLY A 124 9.05 -9.77 -19.79
C GLY A 124 9.94 -8.61 -20.26
N ILE A 125 9.79 -8.20 -21.51
CA ILE A 125 10.53 -7.05 -22.08
C ILE A 125 10.11 -5.75 -21.38
N LYS A 126 8.81 -5.52 -21.17
CA LYS A 126 8.33 -4.33 -20.45
C LYS A 126 8.82 -4.31 -19.00
N ARG A 127 8.84 -5.46 -18.32
CA ARG A 127 9.41 -5.58 -16.96
C ARG A 127 10.90 -5.29 -16.93
N TRP A 128 11.65 -5.78 -17.93
CA TRP A 128 13.07 -5.47 -18.05
C TRP A 128 13.31 -3.97 -18.27
N LEU A 129 12.56 -3.32 -19.17
CA LEU A 129 12.62 -1.87 -19.37
C LEU A 129 12.24 -1.09 -18.11
N LEU A 130 11.17 -1.51 -17.42
CA LEU A 130 10.74 -0.90 -16.16
C LEU A 130 11.84 -0.98 -15.09
N ARG A 131 12.50 -2.14 -14.96
CA ARG A 131 13.62 -2.29 -14.02
C ARG A 131 14.78 -1.36 -14.36
N LYS A 132 15.18 -1.26 -15.63
CA LYS A 132 16.23 -0.32 -16.07
C LYS A 132 15.86 1.13 -15.76
N TYR A 133 14.60 1.49 -15.99
CA TYR A 133 14.08 2.80 -15.63
C TYR A 133 14.17 3.06 -14.13
N VAL A 134 13.75 2.10 -13.29
CA VAL A 134 13.84 2.22 -11.82
C VAL A 134 15.29 2.35 -11.36
N TYR A 135 16.21 1.53 -11.89
CA TYR A 135 17.64 1.61 -11.55
C TYR A 135 18.19 3.00 -11.84
N TRP A 136 18.01 3.48 -13.06
CA TRP A 136 18.46 4.81 -13.46
C TRP A 136 17.84 5.93 -12.61
N ARG A 137 16.54 5.82 -12.33
CA ARG A 137 15.78 6.85 -11.63
C ARG A 137 16.11 6.92 -10.14
N ASN A 138 16.47 5.79 -9.53
CA ASN A 138 16.76 5.65 -8.11
C ASN A 138 18.24 5.54 -7.81
N ARG A 139 19.13 5.74 -8.79
CA ARG A 139 20.59 5.62 -8.61
C ARG A 139 21.13 6.42 -7.41
N ASP A 140 20.55 7.58 -7.11
CA ASP A 140 20.94 8.47 -6.02
C ASP A 140 20.10 8.26 -4.73
N LEU A 141 19.22 7.25 -4.69
CA LEU A 141 18.34 6.98 -3.52
C LEU A 141 19.12 6.79 -2.21
N PRO A 142 20.26 6.07 -2.17
CA PRO A 142 21.04 5.91 -0.93
C PRO A 142 21.47 7.25 -0.30
N ASP A 143 21.70 8.30 -1.10
CA ASP A 143 22.14 9.61 -0.61
C ASP A 143 21.08 10.32 0.25
N TYR A 144 19.82 9.86 0.19
CA TYR A 144 18.69 10.40 0.95
C TYR A 144 18.30 9.54 2.14
N ILE A 145 19.05 8.48 2.42
CA ILE A 145 18.81 7.54 3.52
C ILE A 145 19.92 7.71 4.55
N ASP A 146 19.54 7.93 5.82
CA ASP A 146 20.52 8.03 6.91
C ASP A 146 21.39 6.75 6.96
N ALA A 147 22.69 6.90 7.19
CA ALA A 147 23.65 5.79 7.16
C ALA A 147 23.28 4.63 8.09
N GLU A 148 22.68 4.93 9.25
CA GLU A 148 22.18 3.89 10.18
C GLU A 148 21.12 2.99 9.54
N TYR A 149 20.25 3.52 8.69
CA TYR A 149 19.21 2.73 8.04
C TYR A 149 19.75 1.94 6.85
N LEU A 150 20.75 2.49 6.13
CA LEU A 150 21.48 1.72 5.11
C LEU A 150 22.22 0.54 5.75
N ASP A 151 22.81 0.72 6.93
CA ASP A 151 23.49 -0.35 7.67
C ASP A 151 22.50 -1.42 8.18
N GLU A 152 21.32 -1.04 8.66
CA GLU A 152 20.24 -1.99 9.00
C GLU A 152 19.77 -2.77 7.75
N ILE A 153 19.57 -2.10 6.61
CA ILE A 153 19.24 -2.77 5.34
C ILE A 153 20.39 -3.69 4.88
N HIS A 154 21.64 -3.30 5.14
CA HIS A 154 22.81 -4.12 4.82
C HIS A 154 22.81 -5.42 5.63
N GLY A 155 22.64 -5.36 6.95
CA GLY A 155 22.52 -6.55 7.78
C GLY A 155 21.40 -7.48 7.32
N LEU A 156 20.26 -6.89 6.94
CA LEU A 156 19.13 -7.61 6.37
C LEU A 156 19.50 -8.35 5.09
N SER A 157 20.19 -7.68 4.17
CA SER A 157 20.63 -8.26 2.90
C SER A 157 21.65 -9.40 3.05
N VAL A 158 22.45 -9.38 4.12
CA VAL A 158 23.46 -10.41 4.41
C VAL A 158 22.82 -11.68 4.99
N ALA A 159 21.80 -11.53 5.83
CA ALA A 159 21.05 -12.66 6.38
C ALA A 159 20.04 -13.27 5.38
N TYR A 160 19.69 -12.52 4.34
CA TYR A 160 18.63 -12.89 3.42
C TYR A 160 19.02 -14.00 2.44
N ASP A 161 18.36 -15.16 2.52
CA ASP A 161 18.50 -16.20 1.49
C ASP A 161 17.63 -15.90 0.28
N ASP A 162 18.25 -15.22 -0.69
CA ASP A 162 17.63 -14.64 -1.88
C ASP A 162 16.91 -15.69 -2.76
N PRO A 163 15.57 -15.69 -2.81
CA PRO A 163 14.82 -16.62 -3.65
C PRO A 163 14.74 -16.20 -5.12
N LEU A 164 15.18 -14.98 -5.47
CA LEU A 164 14.97 -14.33 -6.76
C LEU A 164 16.21 -13.55 -7.26
N PRO A 165 17.40 -14.19 -7.33
CA PRO A 165 18.64 -13.53 -7.75
C PRO A 165 18.57 -12.96 -9.17
N GLU A 166 17.67 -13.46 -10.02
CA GLU A 166 17.47 -12.96 -11.38
C GLU A 166 16.82 -11.56 -11.44
N VAL A 167 16.26 -11.07 -10.31
CA VAL A 167 15.63 -9.75 -10.26
C VAL A 167 16.65 -8.64 -10.10
N GLY A 168 17.76 -8.89 -9.40
CA GLY A 168 18.85 -7.94 -9.09
C GLY A 168 19.55 -8.33 -7.78
N PRO A 169 20.62 -7.67 -7.32
CA PRO A 169 21.27 -8.02 -6.04
C PRO A 169 20.41 -7.69 -4.80
N PRO A 170 20.45 -8.50 -3.72
CA PRO A 170 19.61 -8.33 -2.52
C PRO A 170 19.64 -6.93 -1.92
N TYR A 171 20.82 -6.39 -1.62
CA TYR A 171 20.97 -5.06 -1.01
C TYR A 171 20.30 -3.97 -1.86
N HIS A 172 20.53 -4.00 -3.17
CA HIS A 172 19.92 -3.05 -4.09
C HIS A 172 18.38 -3.17 -4.12
N ARG A 173 17.85 -4.40 -4.14
CA ARG A 173 16.39 -4.61 -4.10
C ARG A 173 15.79 -4.12 -2.79
N LEU A 174 16.40 -4.45 -1.66
CA LEU A 174 15.91 -4.10 -0.32
C LEU A 174 15.91 -2.59 -0.08
N VAL A 175 16.95 -1.86 -0.53
CA VAL A 175 16.94 -0.39 -0.49
C VAL A 175 15.77 0.16 -1.33
N ASN A 176 15.54 -0.37 -2.53
CA ASN A 176 14.43 0.04 -3.38
C ASN A 176 13.05 -0.36 -2.83
N TYR A 177 12.93 -1.46 -2.10
CA TYR A 177 11.66 -1.89 -1.50
C TYR A 177 11.17 -0.90 -0.44
N HIS A 178 12.07 -0.23 0.27
CA HIS A 178 11.69 0.84 1.20
C HIS A 178 11.10 2.07 0.50
N ALA A 179 11.39 2.23 -0.80
CA ALA A 179 10.82 3.21 -1.70
C ALA A 179 9.67 2.65 -2.56
N ALA A 180 9.21 1.40 -2.37
CA ALA A 180 8.25 0.76 -3.30
C ALA A 180 6.91 1.51 -3.38
N HIS A 181 6.41 2.00 -2.25
CA HIS A 181 5.22 2.86 -2.19
C HIS A 181 5.42 4.10 -3.06
N ASP A 182 6.52 4.81 -2.83
CA ASP A 182 6.87 6.05 -3.48
C ASP A 182 7.11 5.86 -5.00
N ILE A 183 7.79 4.77 -5.39
CA ILE A 183 8.00 4.34 -6.78
C ILE A 183 6.66 4.02 -7.44
N SER A 184 5.76 3.31 -6.74
CA SER A 184 4.47 2.93 -7.30
C SER A 184 3.64 4.17 -7.63
N HIS A 185 3.60 5.17 -6.76
CA HIS A 185 2.96 6.47 -7.02
C HIS A 185 3.63 7.24 -8.16
N ALA A 186 4.96 7.14 -8.28
CA ALA A 186 5.72 7.78 -9.33
C ALA A 186 5.59 7.09 -10.71
N VAL A 187 5.24 5.80 -10.78
CA VAL A 187 5.19 5.05 -12.05
C VAL A 187 3.76 4.74 -12.49
N MET A 188 2.88 4.50 -11.52
CA MET A 188 1.52 4.03 -11.73
C MET A 188 0.61 5.07 -11.07
N ASP A 189 0.02 5.97 -11.86
CA ASP A 189 -0.91 7.03 -11.43
C ASP A 189 -2.26 6.46 -10.93
N ASN A 190 -2.21 5.34 -10.22
CA ASN A 190 -3.32 4.56 -9.70
C ASN A 190 -3.01 4.13 -8.26
N PRO A 191 -3.83 4.52 -7.27
CA PRO A 191 -3.55 4.16 -5.88
C PRO A 191 -3.72 2.65 -5.67
N LEU A 192 -2.60 1.92 -5.63
CA LEU A 192 -2.52 0.59 -5.01
C LEU A 192 -2.81 0.64 -3.50
N VAL A 193 -2.78 1.86 -2.93
CA VAL A 193 -2.94 2.14 -1.51
C VAL A 193 -4.10 3.10 -1.28
N GLY A 194 -5.09 2.65 -0.50
CA GLY A 194 -6.12 3.48 0.13
C GLY A 194 -5.87 3.50 1.64
N CYS A 195 -6.04 4.63 2.30
CA CYS A 195 -5.92 4.66 3.76
C CYS A 195 -7.03 5.53 4.33
N THR A 196 -7.60 5.10 5.46
CA THR A 196 -8.50 5.92 6.25
C THR A 196 -8.05 5.83 7.70
N SER A 197 -7.82 6.98 8.31
CA SER A 197 -7.42 7.09 9.71
C SER A 197 -8.14 8.23 10.41
N PHE A 198 -8.27 8.11 11.73
CA PHE A 198 -8.83 9.15 12.58
C PHE A 198 -8.09 9.15 13.93
N ALA A 199 -8.14 10.28 14.62
CA ALA A 199 -7.82 10.38 16.03
C ALA A 199 -8.98 11.08 16.75
N ALA A 200 -9.32 10.63 17.96
CA ALA A 200 -10.34 11.22 18.83
C ALA A 200 -9.84 11.21 20.28
N TRP A 201 -10.21 12.22 21.06
CA TRP A 201 -9.79 12.37 22.46
C TRP A 201 -10.78 13.20 23.27
N GLY A 202 -10.48 13.45 24.56
CA GLY A 202 -11.26 14.33 25.42
C GLY A 202 -12.74 13.94 25.44
N ASN A 203 -13.63 14.88 25.11
CA ASN A 203 -15.07 14.62 25.11
C ASN A 203 -15.57 13.68 23.98
N HIS A 204 -14.70 13.23 23.06
CA HIS A 204 -15.08 12.26 22.03
C HIS A 204 -14.80 10.81 22.45
N THR A 205 -13.91 10.58 23.42
CA THR A 205 -13.58 9.25 23.95
C THR A 205 -14.23 9.03 25.31
N ALA A 206 -14.34 7.77 25.73
CA ALA A 206 -15.10 7.42 26.94
C ALA A 206 -14.40 7.87 28.24
N ASP A 207 -13.07 7.93 28.22
CA ASP A 207 -12.17 8.22 29.36
C ASP A 207 -11.29 9.45 29.10
N GLY A 208 -11.47 10.14 27.97
CA GLY A 208 -10.66 11.27 27.56
C GLY A 208 -9.32 10.89 26.91
N HIS A 209 -8.98 9.60 26.82
CA HIS A 209 -7.74 9.14 26.19
C HIS A 209 -7.69 9.47 24.71
N LEU A 210 -6.47 9.58 24.17
CA LEU A 210 -6.24 9.81 22.75
C LEU A 210 -6.20 8.49 21.97
N ILE A 211 -7.30 8.19 21.27
CA ILE A 211 -7.46 6.98 20.46
C ILE A 211 -7.22 7.31 18.99
N VAL A 212 -6.31 6.56 18.35
CA VAL A 212 -6.04 6.61 16.90
C VAL A 212 -6.51 5.31 16.27
N GLY A 213 -7.27 5.38 15.17
CA GLY A 213 -7.67 4.23 14.38
C GLY A 213 -7.22 4.35 12.93
N ARG A 214 -6.82 3.24 12.29
CA ARG A 214 -6.43 3.23 10.87
C ARG A 214 -6.66 1.89 10.17
N ASN A 215 -7.16 1.95 8.93
CA ASN A 215 -7.04 0.90 7.93
C ASN A 215 -5.93 1.24 6.92
N PHE A 216 -4.98 0.32 6.71
CA PHE A 216 -3.98 0.35 5.63
C PHE A 216 -4.49 -0.53 4.48
N ASP A 217 -5.23 0.04 3.53
CA ASP A 217 -5.70 -0.69 2.35
C ASP A 217 -4.58 -0.80 1.33
N PHE A 218 -4.09 -2.01 1.10
CA PHE A 218 -2.99 -2.27 0.16
C PHE A 218 -3.22 -3.55 -0.60
N ASN A 219 -3.49 -3.42 -1.89
CA ASN A 219 -3.78 -4.58 -2.72
C ASN A 219 -2.50 -5.16 -3.34
N ALA A 220 -1.62 -5.71 -2.50
CA ALA A 220 -0.33 -6.28 -2.91
C ALA A 220 -0.22 -7.80 -2.79
N GLY A 221 -1.37 -8.45 -2.60
CA GLY A 221 -1.46 -9.90 -2.46
C GLY A 221 -1.72 -10.34 -1.03
N ARG A 222 -2.13 -11.60 -0.88
CA ARG A 222 -2.67 -12.15 0.38
C ARG A 222 -1.59 -12.24 1.46
N LYS A 223 -0.33 -12.44 1.05
CA LYS A 223 0.81 -12.58 1.98
C LYS A 223 1.06 -11.35 2.84
N PHE A 224 0.80 -10.15 2.32
CA PHE A 224 0.88 -8.92 3.09
C PHE A 224 -0.20 -8.81 4.18
N ASP A 225 -1.30 -9.55 4.06
CA ASP A 225 -2.27 -9.71 5.14
C ASP A 225 -1.91 -10.89 6.07
N GLU A 226 -1.52 -12.04 5.54
CA GLU A 226 -1.24 -13.21 6.38
C GLU A 226 0.00 -13.04 7.27
N ASP A 227 1.08 -12.52 6.70
CA ASP A 227 2.43 -12.54 7.29
C ASP A 227 2.82 -11.16 7.85
N LYS A 228 1.82 -10.31 8.18
CA LYS A 228 2.06 -9.05 8.89
C LYS A 228 2.74 -9.30 10.24
N ILE A 229 3.56 -8.35 10.67
CA ILE A 229 4.39 -8.49 11.88
C ILE A 229 4.31 -7.25 12.76
N VAL A 230 4.32 -7.49 14.07
CA VAL A 230 4.48 -6.46 15.10
C VAL A 230 5.93 -6.51 15.58
N MET A 231 6.69 -5.46 15.27
CA MET A 231 8.10 -5.36 15.62
C MET A 231 8.30 -4.39 16.77
N PHE A 232 8.88 -4.89 17.85
CA PHE A 232 9.40 -4.12 18.97
C PHE A 232 10.87 -3.87 18.72
N VAL A 233 11.24 -2.63 18.40
CA VAL A 233 12.61 -2.30 18.03
C VAL A 233 13.21 -1.43 19.12
N LYS A 234 14.28 -1.92 19.74
CA LYS A 234 15.10 -1.21 20.71
C LYS A 234 16.49 -0.93 20.10
N PRO A 235 16.65 0.15 19.34
CA PRO A 235 17.94 0.49 18.77
C PRO A 235 18.93 0.85 19.89
N GLU A 236 20.22 0.63 19.66
CA GLU A 236 21.29 1.10 20.56
C GLU A 236 21.21 2.63 20.76
N ASN A 237 20.87 3.37 19.70
CA ASN A 237 20.80 4.82 19.70
C ASN A 237 19.39 5.31 19.35
N GLY A 238 18.67 5.84 20.33
CA GLY A 238 17.35 6.46 20.15
C GLY A 238 16.28 5.84 21.02
N PHE A 239 15.02 6.15 20.70
CA PHE A 239 13.86 5.64 21.42
C PHE A 239 13.44 4.27 20.90
N ALA A 240 13.00 3.40 21.82
CA ALA A 240 12.37 2.15 21.45
C ALA A 240 10.95 2.40 20.90
N PHE A 241 10.47 1.52 20.01
CA PHE A 241 9.17 1.70 19.38
C PHE A 241 8.53 0.39 18.91
N VAL A 242 7.22 0.46 18.67
CA VAL A 242 6.45 -0.59 18.00
C VAL A 242 6.17 -0.17 16.56
N SER A 243 6.45 -1.07 15.61
CA SER A 243 6.09 -0.94 14.20
C SER A 243 5.17 -2.07 13.78
N VAL A 244 4.10 -1.75 13.06
CA VAL A 244 3.23 -2.72 12.40
C VAL A 244 3.47 -2.62 10.91
N ALA A 245 4.13 -3.64 10.36
CA ALA A 245 4.56 -3.69 8.96
C ALA A 245 4.71 -5.16 8.51
N TRP A 246 5.73 -5.43 7.71
CA TRP A 246 6.02 -6.75 7.15
C TRP A 246 7.47 -7.16 7.43
N PRO A 247 7.74 -8.48 7.55
CA PRO A 247 9.09 -9.03 7.52
C PRO A 247 9.97 -8.36 6.47
N GLY A 248 11.22 -8.03 6.83
CA GLY A 248 12.14 -7.37 5.89
C GLY A 248 12.03 -5.85 5.81
N MET A 249 10.97 -5.24 6.37
CA MET A 249 10.77 -3.79 6.32
C MET A 249 11.29 -3.11 7.58
N ILE A 250 12.32 -2.27 7.46
CA ILE A 250 12.87 -1.48 8.58
C ILE A 250 12.11 -0.15 8.76
N GLY A 251 11.47 0.31 7.68
CA GLY A 251 10.59 1.47 7.66
C GLY A 251 9.31 1.24 8.46
N VAL A 252 8.66 2.33 8.86
CA VAL A 252 7.45 2.28 9.67
C VAL A 252 6.29 2.88 8.89
N VAL A 253 5.12 2.23 8.93
CA VAL A 253 3.89 2.74 8.31
C VAL A 253 2.75 2.97 9.30
N SER A 254 2.78 2.27 10.43
CA SER A 254 1.93 2.44 11.60
C SER A 254 2.78 2.14 12.82
N GLY A 255 2.87 3.07 13.77
CA GLY A 255 3.67 2.81 14.97
C GLY A 255 3.43 3.80 16.11
N ILE A 256 4.05 3.48 17.25
CA ILE A 256 4.12 4.30 18.45
C ILE A 256 5.49 4.07 19.13
N ASN A 257 6.09 5.13 19.67
CA ASN A 257 7.35 5.03 20.40
C ASN A 257 7.19 5.16 21.93
N GLU A 258 8.24 4.85 22.69
CA GLU A 258 8.26 4.92 24.16
C GLU A 258 8.01 6.34 24.73
N LYS A 259 8.05 7.37 23.88
CA LYS A 259 7.70 8.75 24.24
C LYS A 259 6.23 9.08 23.95
N LEU A 260 5.42 8.07 23.61
CA LEU A 260 4.00 8.14 23.30
C LEU A 260 3.71 9.01 22.07
N ILE A 261 4.61 8.99 21.09
CA ILE A 261 4.38 9.59 19.77
C ILE A 261 3.96 8.50 18.82
N SER A 262 2.73 8.60 18.32
CA SER A 262 2.22 7.71 17.28
C SER A 262 2.18 8.42 15.93
N VAL A 263 2.53 7.68 14.87
CA VAL A 263 2.39 8.15 13.50
C VAL A 263 1.74 7.07 12.65
N THR A 264 0.81 7.51 11.82
CA THR A 264 0.32 6.73 10.68
C THR A 264 0.35 7.56 9.40
N VAL A 265 0.45 6.90 8.26
CA VAL A 265 0.60 7.56 6.95
C VAL A 265 -0.56 7.30 6.02
N ASN A 266 -0.95 8.29 5.23
CA ASN A 266 -1.86 8.09 4.13
C ASN A 266 -1.28 8.71 2.86
N ALA A 267 -1.29 7.94 1.78
CA ALA A 267 -0.90 8.42 0.46
C ALA A 267 -1.71 9.65 0.03
N ALA A 268 -1.05 10.63 -0.57
CA ALA A 268 -1.69 11.79 -1.17
C ALA A 268 -1.36 11.94 -2.67
N PRO A 269 -2.19 12.66 -3.43
CA PRO A 269 -1.95 12.91 -4.84
C PRO A 269 -0.62 13.65 -5.05
N PRO A 270 0.16 13.30 -6.09
CA PRO A 270 1.48 13.89 -6.31
C PRO A 270 1.41 15.40 -6.54
N ASP A 271 2.49 16.11 -6.22
CA ASP A 271 2.61 17.56 -6.35
C ASP A 271 3.92 17.90 -7.09
N GLY A 272 3.81 18.21 -8.39
CA GLY A 272 4.93 18.62 -9.22
C GLY A 272 5.81 17.47 -9.72
N GLU A 273 7.07 17.81 -9.98
CA GLU A 273 8.05 16.92 -10.60
C GLU A 273 8.50 15.80 -9.65
N ARG A 274 8.79 14.66 -10.25
CA ARG A 274 9.26 13.47 -9.56
C ARG A 274 10.78 13.57 -9.44
N GLU A 275 11.29 14.03 -8.30
CA GLU A 275 12.71 13.90 -7.91
C GLU A 275 12.92 12.64 -7.05
N ILE A 276 14.15 12.20 -6.76
CA ILE A 276 14.35 11.14 -5.75
C ILE A 276 14.48 11.80 -4.37
N GLY A 277 14.19 11.08 -3.31
CA GLY A 277 14.20 11.63 -1.97
C GLY A 277 14.19 10.56 -0.90
N THR A 278 14.00 10.97 0.36
CA THR A 278 13.86 10.06 1.48
C THR A 278 12.52 9.32 1.39
N PRO A 279 12.50 7.98 1.42
CA PRO A 279 11.25 7.21 1.44
C PRO A 279 10.40 7.53 2.66
N VAL A 280 9.08 7.69 2.47
CA VAL A 280 8.16 8.07 3.56
C VAL A 280 8.24 7.14 4.77
N SER A 281 8.40 5.83 4.53
CA SER A 281 8.50 4.84 5.61
C SER A 281 9.74 5.06 6.51
N LEU A 282 10.83 5.59 5.95
CA LEU A 282 12.06 5.91 6.67
C LEU A 282 11.98 7.26 7.38
N VAL A 283 11.19 8.21 6.86
CA VAL A 283 10.84 9.43 7.61
C VAL A 283 10.12 9.06 8.90
N ILE A 284 9.14 8.15 8.83
CA ILE A 284 8.38 7.71 10.00
C ILE A 284 9.27 6.89 10.94
N ARG A 285 10.15 6.03 10.43
CA ARG A 285 11.17 5.35 11.25
C ARG A 285 12.01 6.35 12.05
N LYS A 286 12.45 7.45 11.42
CA LYS A 286 13.19 8.52 12.09
C LYS A 286 12.35 9.21 13.18
N ILE A 287 11.06 9.44 12.94
CA ILE A 287 10.16 9.96 13.98
C ILE A 287 10.06 8.99 15.15
N MET A 288 9.83 7.69 14.90
CA MET A 288 9.75 6.69 15.97
C MET A 288 11.02 6.65 16.81
N GLN A 289 12.19 6.70 16.17
CA GLN A 289 13.48 6.59 16.85
C GLN A 289 13.97 7.89 17.51
N ARG A 290 13.47 9.07 17.11
CA ARG A 290 14.02 10.38 17.54
C ARG A 290 13.01 11.35 18.15
N ALA A 291 11.72 11.28 17.80
CA ALA A 291 10.74 12.27 18.20
C ALA A 291 10.18 12.01 19.60
N ASN A 292 10.03 13.06 20.40
CA ASN A 292 9.45 13.01 21.73
C ASN A 292 8.22 13.92 21.89
N CYS A 293 7.78 14.60 20.84
CA CYS A 293 6.59 15.47 20.83
C CYS A 293 6.17 15.74 19.38
N ILE A 294 4.94 16.21 19.17
CA ILE A 294 4.44 16.63 17.84
C ILE A 294 5.39 17.64 17.17
N LYS A 295 5.90 18.64 17.91
CA LYS A 295 6.80 19.65 17.34
C LYS A 295 8.04 19.03 16.72
N HIS A 296 8.67 18.07 17.41
CA HIS A 296 9.85 17.39 16.90
C HIS A 296 9.51 16.51 15.68
N ALA A 297 8.40 15.77 15.72
CA ALA A 297 7.93 14.99 14.57
C ALA A 297 7.68 15.86 13.34
N VAL A 298 7.01 17.02 13.50
CA VAL A 298 6.78 18.01 12.43
C VAL A 298 8.10 18.54 11.87
N THR A 299 9.09 18.83 12.72
CA THR A 299 10.42 19.27 12.26
C THR A 299 11.09 18.22 11.39
N ILE A 300 11.07 16.95 11.80
CA ILE A 300 11.61 15.83 11.01
C ILE A 300 10.93 15.81 9.64
N ILE A 301 9.59 15.72 9.59
CA ILE A 301 8.81 15.66 8.34
C ILE A 301 9.11 16.87 7.43
N ARG A 302 9.18 18.08 8.01
CA ARG A 302 9.43 19.31 7.25
C ARG A 302 10.83 19.33 6.65
N SER A 303 11.82 18.83 7.37
CA SER A 303 13.23 18.80 6.93
C SER A 303 13.54 17.69 5.94
N SER A 304 12.71 16.64 5.88
CA SER A 304 12.91 15.52 4.96
C SER A 304 12.63 15.91 3.51
N ALA A 305 13.61 15.66 2.64
CA ALA A 305 13.50 15.80 1.20
C ALA A 305 12.75 14.58 0.62
N VAL A 306 11.42 14.54 0.76
CA VAL A 306 10.57 13.46 0.22
C VAL A 306 10.30 13.66 -1.27
N PHE A 307 10.01 12.57 -1.98
CA PHE A 307 9.75 12.58 -3.43
C PHE A 307 8.31 12.24 -3.83
N VAL A 308 7.46 11.98 -2.85
CA VAL A 308 6.01 11.82 -3.02
C VAL A 308 5.27 12.68 -2.00
N SER A 309 3.96 12.78 -2.20
CA SER A 309 3.09 13.52 -1.28
C SER A 309 2.40 12.55 -0.34
N ASP A 310 2.45 12.85 0.96
CA ASP A 310 1.89 12.01 2.01
C ASP A 310 1.31 12.85 3.15
N LEU A 311 0.37 12.24 3.86
CA LEU A 311 -0.30 12.79 5.04
C LEU A 311 0.12 11.99 6.25
N TYR A 312 0.65 12.65 7.27
CA TYR A 312 1.16 12.04 8.50
C TYR A 312 0.21 12.42 9.62
N LEU A 313 -0.62 11.48 10.09
CA LEU A 313 -1.38 11.65 11.32
C LEU A 313 -0.45 11.40 12.50
N VAL A 314 -0.04 12.47 13.17
CA VAL A 314 0.86 12.47 14.32
C VAL A 314 0.06 12.74 15.58
N ALA A 315 0.18 11.86 16.57
CA ALA A 315 -0.56 11.91 17.81
C ALA A 315 0.42 11.87 19.00
N ASP A 316 0.17 12.68 20.03
CA ASP A 316 1.01 12.78 21.24
C ASP A 316 0.18 12.46 22.48
N GLY A 317 0.44 11.28 23.05
CA GLY A 317 -0.29 10.76 24.20
C GLY A 317 -0.11 11.59 25.48
N LYS A 318 0.94 12.40 25.57
CA LYS A 318 1.21 13.24 26.76
C LYS A 318 0.40 14.52 26.75
N THR A 319 0.17 15.09 25.57
CA THR A 319 -0.64 16.31 25.43
C THR A 319 -2.10 15.99 25.15
N GLY A 320 -2.40 14.76 24.72
CA GLY A 320 -3.74 14.38 24.26
C GLY A 320 -4.13 15.11 22.98
N GLU A 321 -3.18 15.37 22.08
CA GLU A 321 -3.42 16.09 20.83
C GLU A 321 -2.98 15.28 19.61
N ALA A 322 -3.64 15.54 18.47
CA ALA A 322 -3.21 15.02 17.18
C ALA A 322 -3.25 16.09 16.08
N VAL A 323 -2.35 15.96 15.11
CA VAL A 323 -2.26 16.81 13.92
C VAL A 323 -2.09 15.95 12.68
N VAL A 324 -2.50 16.47 11.52
CA VAL A 324 -2.15 15.90 10.23
C VAL A 324 -1.13 16.81 9.55
N VAL A 325 0.07 16.30 9.31
CA VAL A 325 1.09 17.00 8.52
C VAL A 325 0.92 16.62 7.06
N GLU A 326 0.66 17.59 6.19
CA GLU A 326 0.57 17.40 4.75
C GLU A 326 1.92 17.77 4.13
N LYS A 327 2.69 16.79 3.67
CA LYS A 327 4.01 17.01 3.06
C LYS A 327 3.95 16.65 1.59
N THR A 328 4.47 17.55 0.75
CA THR A 328 4.81 17.30 -0.64
C THR A 328 6.33 17.50 -0.82
N PRO A 329 6.92 17.19 -1.97
CA PRO A 329 8.35 17.48 -2.20
C PRO A 329 8.68 18.96 -1.93
N LYS A 330 7.79 19.88 -2.32
CA LYS A 330 8.02 21.34 -2.27
C LYS A 330 7.39 22.04 -1.06
N ARG A 331 6.35 21.49 -0.46
CA ARG A 331 5.53 22.19 0.55
C ARG A 331 5.27 21.32 1.79
N CYS A 332 5.02 21.96 2.91
CA CYS A 332 4.66 21.30 4.17
C CYS A 332 3.67 22.17 4.93
N ALA A 333 2.53 21.59 5.32
CA ALA A 333 1.52 22.27 6.13
C ALA A 333 1.09 21.39 7.30
N VAL A 334 0.66 22.00 8.40
CA VAL A 334 0.17 21.29 9.60
C VAL A 334 -1.30 21.63 9.77
N ARG A 335 -2.15 20.62 9.64
CA ARG A 335 -3.57 20.71 9.95
C ARG A 335 -3.81 20.29 11.39
N ARG A 336 -4.31 21.22 12.18
CA ARG A 336 -4.76 20.99 13.56
C ARG A 336 -6.24 20.63 13.57
N ALA A 337 -6.66 19.93 14.61
CA ALA A 337 -8.08 19.65 14.83
C ALA A 337 -8.83 20.92 15.24
N ALA A 338 -10.06 21.06 14.76
CA ALA A 338 -10.96 22.15 15.18
C ALA A 338 -11.69 21.82 16.50
N GLY A 339 -11.70 20.54 16.90
CA GLY A 339 -12.25 20.04 18.15
C GLY A 339 -11.42 18.84 18.62
N ASN A 340 -12.04 17.91 19.35
CA ASN A 340 -11.33 16.76 19.91
C ASN A 340 -11.29 15.53 18.98
N PHE A 341 -11.29 15.75 17.66
CA PHE A 341 -11.03 14.70 16.69
C PHE A 341 -10.43 15.26 15.39
N ILE A 342 -9.73 14.42 14.63
CA ILE A 342 -9.19 14.73 13.31
C ILE A 342 -9.23 13.49 12.42
N ILE A 343 -9.58 13.68 11.14
CA ILE A 343 -9.71 12.59 10.15
C ILE A 343 -8.70 12.80 9.04
N CYS A 344 -8.17 11.69 8.52
CA CYS A 344 -7.27 11.67 7.38
C CYS A 344 -7.66 10.54 6.42
N SER A 345 -7.97 10.90 5.17
CA SER A 345 -8.14 9.94 4.07
C SER A 345 -6.96 10.09 3.09
N ASN A 346 -7.18 10.28 1.79
CA ASN A 346 -6.11 10.35 0.78
C ASN A 346 -6.17 11.64 -0.05
N HIS A 347 -6.56 12.76 0.57
CA HIS A 347 -6.56 14.08 -0.07
C HIS A 347 -6.02 15.15 0.87
N ARG A 348 -5.45 16.19 0.28
CA ARG A 348 -4.85 17.33 0.98
C ARG A 348 -5.92 18.39 1.21
N LEU A 349 -6.02 18.90 2.43
CA LEU A 349 -6.95 19.98 2.78
C LEU A 349 -6.25 21.35 2.73
N GLN A 350 -4.98 21.43 3.12
CA GLN A 350 -4.20 22.67 3.06
C GLN A 350 -3.78 23.03 1.63
N PHE A 351 -3.69 22.02 0.76
CA PHE A 351 -3.39 22.16 -0.67
C PHE A 351 -4.58 21.70 -1.53
N SER A 352 -5.80 22.08 -1.12
CA SER A 352 -7.05 21.59 -1.72
C SER A 352 -7.18 21.90 -3.21
N ASN A 353 -6.64 23.05 -3.64
CA ASN A 353 -6.83 23.61 -4.98
C ASN A 353 -5.84 23.08 -6.03
N ASP A 354 -4.88 22.24 -5.63
CA ASP A 354 -3.96 21.62 -6.58
C ASP A 354 -4.71 20.74 -7.59
N GLU A 355 -4.30 20.78 -8.87
CA GLU A 355 -4.97 20.02 -9.95
C GLU A 355 -5.01 18.51 -9.66
N SER A 356 -3.90 17.92 -9.22
CA SER A 356 -3.85 16.49 -8.87
C SER A 356 -4.78 16.14 -7.70
N ASN A 357 -4.92 17.07 -6.74
CA ASN A 357 -5.76 16.87 -5.56
C ASN A 357 -7.25 17.02 -5.89
N THR A 358 -7.62 18.04 -6.69
CA THR A 358 -8.98 18.21 -7.20
C THR A 358 -9.41 17.02 -8.05
N LYS A 359 -8.53 16.50 -8.92
CA LYS A 359 -8.78 15.27 -9.67
C LYS A 359 -9.00 14.06 -8.75
N MET A 360 -8.14 13.84 -7.76
CA MET A 360 -8.31 12.75 -6.77
C MET A 360 -9.66 12.86 -6.03
N MET A 361 -10.01 14.06 -5.55
CA MET A 361 -11.26 14.31 -4.85
C MET A 361 -12.49 14.07 -5.75
N ALA A 362 -12.41 14.44 -7.03
CA ALA A 362 -13.50 14.29 -7.97
C ALA A 362 -13.68 12.85 -8.48
N GLU A 363 -12.58 12.12 -8.67
CA GLU A 363 -12.58 10.83 -9.37
C GLU A 363 -12.58 9.60 -8.47
N ASN A 364 -12.08 9.74 -7.24
CA ASN A 364 -11.75 8.62 -6.35
C ASN A 364 -12.62 8.58 -5.08
N THR A 365 -12.32 7.65 -4.17
CA THR A 365 -13.16 7.35 -2.99
C THR A 365 -12.76 8.11 -1.73
N THR A 366 -11.80 9.04 -1.83
CA THR A 366 -11.24 9.77 -0.68
C THR A 366 -12.28 10.62 0.07
N LEU A 367 -13.19 11.29 -0.64
CA LEU A 367 -14.24 12.12 -0.07
C LEU A 367 -15.36 11.32 0.62
N PRO A 368 -15.99 10.29 -0.02
CA PRO A 368 -17.02 9.52 0.66
C PRO A 368 -16.49 8.79 1.90
N ARG A 369 -15.25 8.27 1.87
CA ARG A 369 -14.62 7.67 3.06
C ARG A 369 -14.38 8.69 4.17
N HIS A 370 -13.93 9.90 3.82
CA HIS A 370 -13.76 10.98 4.80
C HIS A 370 -15.08 11.36 5.47
N ALA A 371 -16.12 11.62 4.67
CA ALA A 371 -17.44 11.99 5.17
C ALA A 371 -18.05 10.87 6.04
N ARG A 372 -17.91 9.60 5.63
CA ARG A 372 -18.41 8.47 6.42
C ARG A 372 -17.67 8.33 7.75
N MET A 373 -16.35 8.54 7.76
CA MET A 373 -15.57 8.53 9.00
C MET A 373 -15.99 9.67 9.94
N GLU A 374 -16.29 10.85 9.39
CA GLU A 374 -16.78 12.00 10.17
C GLU A 374 -18.13 11.73 10.81
N GLU A 375 -19.08 11.18 10.05
CA GLU A 375 -20.36 10.71 10.58
C GLU A 375 -20.17 9.70 11.72
N LEU A 376 -19.32 8.68 11.51
CA LEU A 376 -19.09 7.62 12.50
C LEU A 376 -18.45 8.13 13.79
N VAL A 377 -17.46 9.04 13.69
CA VAL A 377 -16.82 9.64 14.88
C VAL A 377 -17.82 10.53 15.62
N ALA A 378 -18.62 11.32 14.92
CA ALA A 378 -19.64 12.18 15.51
C ALA A 378 -20.77 11.38 16.19
N GLU A 379 -21.28 10.33 15.53
CA GLU A 379 -22.32 9.44 16.08
C GLU A 379 -21.89 8.74 17.38
N ASN A 380 -20.57 8.56 17.57
CA ASN A 380 -19.98 7.88 18.72
C ASN A 380 -19.26 8.82 19.69
N ALA A 381 -19.46 10.14 19.59
CA ALA A 381 -18.84 11.11 20.48
C ALA A 381 -19.13 10.78 21.96
N GLY A 382 -18.09 10.80 22.79
CA GLY A 382 -18.11 10.45 24.22
C GLY A 382 -18.14 8.95 24.51
N LYS A 383 -18.10 8.10 23.47
CA LYS A 383 -18.22 6.64 23.58
C LYS A 383 -17.07 5.89 22.90
N ILE A 384 -16.12 6.60 22.29
CA ILE A 384 -15.01 5.97 21.58
C ILE A 384 -14.06 5.35 22.60
N THR A 385 -14.03 4.02 22.61
CA THR A 385 -13.04 3.16 23.26
C THR A 385 -12.23 2.45 22.17
N PRO A 386 -11.15 1.70 22.50
CA PRO A 386 -10.46 0.87 21.51
C PRO A 386 -11.41 -0.10 20.77
N ALA A 387 -12.33 -0.75 21.48
CA ALA A 387 -13.35 -1.62 20.88
C ALA A 387 -14.28 -0.86 19.93
N LYS A 388 -14.74 0.33 20.31
CA LYS A 388 -15.58 1.16 19.45
C LYS A 388 -14.82 1.66 18.21
N ALA A 389 -13.55 1.99 18.34
CA ALA A 389 -12.70 2.35 17.22
C ALA A 389 -12.55 1.18 16.21
N VAL A 390 -12.42 -0.06 16.69
CA VAL A 390 -12.44 -1.25 15.83
C VAL A 390 -13.77 -1.39 15.07
N GLU A 391 -14.92 -1.15 15.73
CA GLU A 391 -16.22 -1.15 15.06
C GLU A 391 -16.31 -0.07 13.95
N ILE A 392 -15.84 1.14 14.23
CA ILE A 392 -15.79 2.24 13.25
C ILE A 392 -14.93 1.85 12.04
N LEU A 393 -13.75 1.28 12.27
CA LEU A 393 -12.85 0.81 11.21
C LEU A 393 -13.42 -0.37 10.41
N ARG A 394 -14.43 -1.07 10.94
CA ARG A 394 -15.12 -2.18 10.27
C ARG A 394 -16.35 -1.73 9.47
N ASP A 395 -16.74 -0.45 9.48
CA ASP A 395 -17.95 0.03 8.78
C ASP A 395 -17.89 -0.22 7.26
N ARG A 396 -18.90 -0.94 6.77
CA ARG A 396 -19.08 -1.36 5.37
C ARG A 396 -20.27 -0.67 4.69
N LYS A 397 -20.81 0.39 5.31
CA LYS A 397 -22.03 1.05 4.83
C LYS A 397 -21.70 2.12 3.81
N ILE A 398 -22.61 2.30 2.85
CA ILE A 398 -22.55 3.38 1.86
C ILE A 398 -23.77 4.28 2.07
N LYS A 399 -23.52 5.59 2.20
CA LYS A 399 -24.59 6.57 2.39
C LYS A 399 -25.62 6.49 1.27
N GLY A 400 -26.89 6.30 1.65
CA GLY A 400 -28.01 6.17 0.71
C GLY A 400 -28.15 4.78 0.05
N VAL A 401 -27.40 3.78 0.52
CA VAL A 401 -27.58 2.36 0.15
C VAL A 401 -27.98 1.61 1.42
N ALA A 402 -28.98 0.74 1.31
CA ALA A 402 -29.46 -0.04 2.45
C ALA A 402 -28.45 -1.12 2.87
N GLY A 403 -28.23 -1.28 4.17
CA GLY A 403 -27.37 -2.34 4.73
C GLY A 403 -25.88 -2.17 4.43
N GLU A 404 -25.11 -3.22 4.73
CA GLU A 404 -23.69 -3.28 4.40
C GLU A 404 -23.47 -3.65 2.92
N VAL A 405 -22.39 -3.15 2.33
CA VAL A 405 -22.01 -3.44 0.95
C VAL A 405 -20.57 -4.00 0.95
N LEU A 406 -20.46 -5.32 1.00
CA LEU A 406 -19.16 -6.00 1.12
C LEU A 406 -18.29 -5.71 -0.10
N GLY A 407 -17.05 -5.24 0.12
CA GLY A 407 -16.11 -4.97 -0.98
C GLY A 407 -16.29 -3.64 -1.70
N HIS A 408 -17.20 -2.76 -1.25
CA HIS A 408 -17.40 -1.48 -1.91
C HIS A 408 -16.24 -0.52 -1.63
N ALA A 409 -15.49 -0.10 -2.66
CA ALA A 409 -14.27 0.71 -2.52
C ALA A 409 -14.47 2.10 -1.86
N ALA A 410 -15.71 2.58 -1.77
CA ALA A 410 -16.06 3.81 -1.08
C ALA A 410 -16.46 3.64 0.41
N ALA A 411 -16.51 2.42 0.92
CA ALA A 411 -16.71 2.15 2.34
C ALA A 411 -15.42 2.42 3.14
N VAL A 412 -15.53 2.62 4.45
CA VAL A 412 -14.37 2.69 5.36
C VAL A 412 -13.63 1.35 5.39
N ASN A 413 -14.37 0.24 5.29
CA ASN A 413 -13.87 -1.12 5.17
C ASN A 413 -14.26 -1.74 3.82
N PRO A 414 -13.39 -1.67 2.80
CA PRO A 414 -13.56 -2.41 1.55
C PRO A 414 -13.06 -3.86 1.61
N ILE A 415 -12.65 -4.37 2.78
CA ILE A 415 -12.12 -5.73 3.02
C ILE A 415 -10.84 -5.99 2.19
N ILE A 416 -9.95 -5.00 2.16
CA ILE A 416 -8.65 -5.09 1.46
C ILE A 416 -7.50 -4.56 2.32
N ALA A 417 -7.76 -4.24 3.59
CA ALA A 417 -6.71 -3.78 4.49
C ALA A 417 -5.67 -4.88 4.70
N THR A 418 -4.40 -4.60 4.45
CA THR A 418 -3.32 -5.51 4.83
C THR A 418 -3.07 -5.50 6.31
N HIS A 419 -3.45 -4.42 7.00
CA HIS A 419 -3.51 -4.38 8.45
C HIS A 419 -4.40 -3.23 8.89
N SER A 420 -4.95 -3.38 10.09
CA SER A 420 -5.69 -2.33 10.77
C SER A 420 -5.18 -2.22 12.19
N VAL A 421 -5.04 -0.98 12.67
CA VAL A 421 -4.54 -0.69 14.01
C VAL A 421 -5.46 0.26 14.74
N VAL A 422 -5.60 0.02 16.04
CA VAL A 422 -6.15 0.98 17.00
C VAL A 422 -5.09 1.22 18.05
N ILE A 423 -4.80 2.47 18.37
CA ILE A 423 -3.74 2.86 19.30
C ILE A 423 -4.38 3.74 20.36
N ASP A 424 -4.36 3.29 21.61
CA ASP A 424 -4.48 4.19 22.74
C ASP A 424 -3.11 4.81 22.98
N VAL A 425 -2.94 6.03 22.50
CA VAL A 425 -1.65 6.72 22.53
C VAL A 425 -1.34 7.18 23.95
N THR A 426 -2.37 7.50 24.74
CA THR A 426 -2.24 7.91 26.15
C THR A 426 -1.65 6.77 26.98
N ASP A 427 -2.18 5.55 26.80
CA ASP A 427 -1.69 4.38 27.53
C ASP A 427 -0.51 3.67 26.87
N GLY A 428 -0.22 3.98 25.61
CA GLY A 428 0.87 3.34 24.87
C GLY A 428 0.54 1.90 24.50
N ILE A 429 -0.72 1.62 24.18
CA ILE A 429 -1.21 0.29 23.78
C ILE A 429 -1.65 0.35 22.32
N ILE A 430 -1.19 -0.61 21.53
CA ILE A 430 -1.58 -0.79 20.12
C ILE A 430 -2.24 -2.14 19.92
N TRP A 431 -3.47 -2.12 19.41
CA TRP A 431 -4.20 -3.28 18.95
C TRP A 431 -3.99 -3.46 17.45
N VAL A 432 -3.63 -4.67 17.03
CA VAL A 432 -3.35 -5.00 15.63
C VAL A 432 -4.29 -6.10 15.17
N SER A 433 -4.93 -5.91 14.01
CA SER A 433 -5.84 -6.90 13.45
C SER A 433 -5.11 -8.16 13.00
N LYS A 434 -5.70 -9.32 13.26
CA LYS A 434 -5.31 -10.60 12.63
C LYS A 434 -5.88 -10.70 11.22
N SER A 435 -5.21 -11.47 10.36
CA SER A 435 -5.81 -11.93 9.10
C SER A 435 -7.09 -12.73 9.38
N PRO A 436 -8.14 -12.61 8.54
CA PRO A 436 -8.20 -11.81 7.32
C PRO A 436 -8.48 -10.32 7.57
N HIS A 437 -7.62 -9.47 7.02
CA HIS A 437 -7.74 -8.02 6.96
C HIS A 437 -8.02 -7.35 8.33
N GLN A 438 -8.96 -6.41 8.40
CA GLN A 438 -9.47 -5.82 9.65
C GLN A 438 -10.61 -6.63 10.29
N LEU A 439 -10.92 -7.82 9.76
CA LEU A 439 -12.00 -8.67 10.26
C LEU A 439 -11.53 -9.61 11.37
N GLY A 440 -10.25 -9.99 11.40
CA GLY A 440 -9.72 -10.80 12.48
C GLY A 440 -9.74 -10.08 13.83
N ALA A 441 -9.53 -10.84 14.90
CA ALA A 441 -9.41 -10.29 16.24
C ALA A 441 -8.24 -9.30 16.33
N PHE A 442 -8.39 -8.29 17.17
CA PHE A 442 -7.39 -7.25 17.40
C PHE A 442 -6.60 -7.57 18.67
N VAL A 443 -5.32 -7.85 18.51
CA VAL A 443 -4.42 -8.28 19.58
C VAL A 443 -3.65 -7.07 20.13
N PRO A 444 -3.67 -6.84 21.46
CA PRO A 444 -2.96 -5.72 22.08
C PRO A 444 -1.47 -5.98 22.27
N PHE A 445 -0.70 -4.92 22.16
CA PHE A 445 0.74 -4.86 22.43
C PHE A 445 1.06 -3.53 23.12
N SER A 446 1.98 -3.55 24.08
CA SER A 446 2.37 -2.33 24.82
C SER A 446 3.72 -1.81 24.34
N VAL A 447 3.83 -0.49 24.19
CA VAL A 447 5.13 0.16 23.99
C VAL A 447 5.92 0.33 25.29
N LYS A 448 5.26 0.15 26.45
CA LYS A 448 5.88 0.27 27.78
C LYS A 448 6.54 -1.03 28.23
N ASP A 449 6.02 -2.17 27.79
CA ASP A 449 6.56 -3.49 28.08
C ASP A 449 6.45 -4.41 26.86
N PHE A 450 7.60 -4.73 26.26
CA PHE A 450 7.69 -5.56 25.06
C PHE A 450 7.58 -7.06 25.34
N THR A 451 7.71 -7.46 26.61
CA THR A 451 7.67 -8.85 27.05
C THR A 451 6.29 -9.27 27.53
N ASN A 452 5.47 -8.31 27.97
CA ASN A 452 4.16 -8.61 28.52
C ASN A 452 3.09 -8.81 27.43
N SER A 453 2.47 -9.98 27.45
CA SER A 453 1.35 -10.37 26.58
C SER A 453 -0.01 -9.86 27.05
N SER A 454 -0.12 -9.28 28.25
CA SER A 454 -1.36 -8.76 28.84
C SER A 454 -1.59 -7.26 28.62
N ALA A 455 -1.06 -6.70 27.53
CA ALA A 455 -1.10 -5.25 27.24
C ALA A 455 -2.52 -4.66 27.14
N GLY A 456 -3.56 -5.49 27.09
CA GLY A 456 -4.97 -5.13 27.08
C GLY A 456 -5.82 -6.37 26.81
N GLU A 457 -7.13 -6.18 26.66
CA GLU A 457 -8.01 -7.25 26.21
C GLU A 457 -7.99 -7.41 24.69
N VAL A 458 -8.04 -8.67 24.22
CA VAL A 458 -8.21 -8.97 22.80
C VAL A 458 -9.62 -8.57 22.37
N ILE A 459 -9.71 -7.69 21.38
CA ILE A 459 -11.00 -7.32 20.79
C ILE A 459 -11.39 -8.38 19.77
N ALA A 460 -12.60 -8.94 19.92
CA ALA A 460 -13.05 -10.08 19.15
C ALA A 460 -13.05 -9.86 17.63
N ALA A 461 -12.97 -10.98 16.88
CA ALA A 461 -13.11 -10.97 15.44
C ALA A 461 -14.50 -10.48 15.01
N ASP A 462 -14.59 -9.95 13.79
CA ASP A 462 -15.85 -9.50 13.20
C ASP A 462 -16.81 -10.69 13.02
N PRO A 463 -18.05 -10.61 13.51
CA PRO A 463 -19.05 -11.67 13.36
C PRO A 463 -19.30 -12.12 11.92
N ILE A 464 -18.98 -11.30 10.90
CA ILE A 464 -19.14 -11.72 9.50
C ILE A 464 -18.26 -12.91 9.10
N LEU A 465 -17.17 -13.18 9.85
CA LEU A 465 -16.32 -14.33 9.61
C LEU A 465 -17.03 -15.65 9.93
N THR A 466 -17.90 -15.67 10.94
CA THR A 466 -18.67 -16.85 11.33
C THR A 466 -20.08 -16.87 10.72
N GLY A 467 -20.63 -15.71 10.36
CA GLY A 467 -21.99 -15.55 9.83
C GLY A 467 -22.18 -15.84 8.34
N GLY A 468 -21.18 -16.38 7.63
CA GLY A 468 -21.25 -16.71 6.20
C GLY A 468 -21.10 -15.53 5.24
N SER A 469 -21.31 -14.29 5.69
CA SER A 469 -21.14 -13.07 4.87
C SER A 469 -19.73 -12.91 4.30
N PHE A 470 -18.68 -13.34 5.02
CA PHE A 470 -17.33 -13.31 4.46
C PHE A 470 -17.14 -14.33 3.32
N ASN A 471 -17.72 -15.52 3.41
CA ASN A 471 -17.71 -16.50 2.31
C ASN A 471 -18.44 -15.96 1.08
N ASN A 472 -19.57 -15.26 1.30
CA ASN A 472 -20.29 -14.55 0.24
C ASN A 472 -19.40 -13.50 -0.46
N TYR A 473 -18.60 -12.75 0.31
CA TYR A 473 -17.62 -11.81 -0.25
C TYR A 473 -16.52 -12.53 -1.06
N LEU A 474 -15.99 -13.64 -0.58
CA LEU A 474 -14.97 -14.43 -1.31
C LEU A 474 -15.52 -14.98 -2.63
N GLU A 475 -16.74 -15.52 -2.61
CA GLU A 475 -17.43 -15.95 -3.83
C GLU A 475 -17.67 -14.77 -4.77
N PHE A 476 -18.03 -13.61 -4.21
CA PHE A 476 -18.22 -12.39 -4.98
C PHE A 476 -16.97 -11.97 -5.71
N ARG A 477 -15.83 -11.91 -5.03
CA ARG A 477 -14.55 -11.61 -5.66
C ARG A 477 -14.20 -12.59 -6.76
N LYS A 478 -14.34 -13.90 -6.51
CA LYS A 478 -14.04 -14.94 -7.50
C LYS A 478 -14.90 -14.79 -8.76
N CYS A 479 -16.20 -14.50 -8.62
CA CYS A 479 -17.09 -14.27 -9.75
C CYS A 479 -16.74 -12.99 -10.52
N ILE A 480 -16.43 -11.90 -9.82
CA ILE A 480 -16.02 -10.62 -10.44
C ILE A 480 -14.70 -10.79 -11.20
N GLU A 481 -13.68 -11.42 -10.60
CA GLU A 481 -12.38 -11.65 -11.23
C GLU A 481 -12.52 -12.53 -12.48
N LYS A 482 -13.31 -13.60 -12.41
CA LYS A 482 -13.63 -14.44 -13.57
C LYS A 482 -14.34 -13.66 -14.67
N ALA A 483 -15.34 -12.86 -14.33
CA ALA A 483 -16.08 -12.05 -15.30
C ALA A 483 -15.17 -11.00 -15.95
N ALA A 484 -14.32 -10.33 -15.18
CA ALA A 484 -13.36 -9.36 -15.69
C ALA A 484 -12.36 -9.99 -16.67
N ALA A 485 -11.83 -11.18 -16.36
CA ALA A 485 -10.95 -11.92 -17.26
C ALA A 485 -11.65 -12.28 -18.59
N LEU A 486 -12.88 -12.81 -18.52
CA LEU A 486 -13.67 -13.13 -19.71
C LEU A 486 -13.96 -11.89 -20.57
N ILE A 487 -14.27 -10.75 -19.95
CA ILE A 487 -14.47 -9.48 -20.66
C ILE A 487 -13.16 -9.01 -21.34
N ALA A 488 -12.02 -9.13 -20.66
CA ALA A 488 -10.72 -8.77 -21.20
C ALA A 488 -10.32 -9.65 -22.41
N ASP A 489 -10.69 -10.93 -22.39
CA ASP A 489 -10.50 -11.89 -23.47
C ASP A 489 -11.53 -11.75 -24.62
N GLY A 490 -12.44 -10.78 -24.54
CA GLY A 490 -13.50 -10.57 -25.52
C GLY A 490 -14.69 -11.53 -25.41
N LYS A 491 -14.69 -12.44 -24.43
CA LYS A 491 -15.75 -13.43 -24.17
C LYS A 491 -16.87 -12.86 -23.27
N LYS A 492 -17.43 -11.72 -23.67
CA LYS A 492 -18.39 -10.96 -22.84
C LYS A 492 -19.68 -11.73 -22.53
N SER A 493 -20.17 -12.56 -23.45
CA SER A 493 -21.36 -13.39 -23.23
C SER A 493 -21.16 -14.39 -22.10
N ASP A 494 -19.98 -15.01 -22.02
CA ASP A 494 -19.63 -15.98 -20.97
C ASP A 494 -19.50 -15.32 -19.59
N ALA A 495 -19.20 -14.02 -19.55
CA ALA A 495 -19.09 -13.25 -18.31
C ALA A 495 -20.45 -13.03 -17.62
N LYS A 496 -21.57 -13.22 -18.32
CA LYS A 496 -22.91 -13.01 -17.76
C LYS A 496 -23.25 -14.01 -16.65
N ALA A 497 -23.00 -15.29 -16.87
CA ALA A 497 -23.32 -16.35 -15.91
C ALA A 497 -22.69 -16.13 -14.51
N PRO A 498 -21.38 -15.84 -14.37
CA PRO A 498 -20.81 -15.57 -13.05
C PRO A 498 -21.34 -14.27 -12.41
N LEU A 499 -21.73 -13.26 -13.20
CA LEU A 499 -22.30 -12.02 -12.70
C LEU A 499 -23.73 -12.20 -12.19
N GLU A 500 -24.58 -12.91 -12.92
CA GLU A 500 -25.96 -13.19 -12.49
C GLU A 500 -25.99 -14.08 -11.23
N LYS A 501 -25.08 -15.06 -11.16
CA LYS A 501 -24.91 -15.91 -9.97
C LYS A 501 -24.66 -15.10 -8.69
N ILE A 502 -23.94 -13.98 -8.78
CA ILE A 502 -23.52 -13.22 -7.60
C ILE A 502 -24.48 -12.11 -7.17
N LEU A 503 -25.48 -11.77 -8.00
CA LEU A 503 -26.50 -10.78 -7.64
C LEU A 503 -27.19 -11.06 -6.29
N PRO A 504 -27.68 -12.29 -5.99
CA PRO A 504 -28.32 -12.55 -4.70
C PRO A 504 -27.35 -12.56 -3.51
N VAL A 505 -26.05 -12.74 -3.76
CA VAL A 505 -25.01 -12.87 -2.72
C VAL A 505 -24.59 -11.50 -2.16
N ASN A 506 -24.54 -10.48 -3.01
CA ASN A 506 -24.23 -9.10 -2.63
C ASN A 506 -25.10 -8.10 -3.41
N PRO A 507 -26.44 -8.10 -3.17
CA PRO A 507 -27.43 -7.44 -4.03
C PRO A 507 -27.36 -5.92 -4.04
N ASN A 508 -26.63 -5.32 -3.08
CA ASN A 508 -26.45 -3.89 -2.97
C ASN A 508 -25.10 -3.42 -3.52
N HIS A 509 -24.30 -4.32 -4.10
CA HIS A 509 -23.06 -3.93 -4.77
C HIS A 509 -23.33 -3.55 -6.23
N TYR A 510 -22.91 -2.35 -6.63
CA TYR A 510 -23.19 -1.83 -7.98
C TYR A 510 -22.47 -2.59 -9.10
N LEU A 511 -21.25 -3.10 -8.84
CA LEU A 511 -20.34 -3.59 -9.89
C LEU A 511 -20.92 -4.70 -10.79
N PRO A 512 -21.58 -5.76 -10.28
CA PRO A 512 -22.25 -6.74 -11.15
C PRO A 512 -23.25 -6.10 -12.11
N TYR A 513 -24.11 -5.22 -11.62
CA TYR A 513 -25.09 -4.50 -12.43
C TYR A 513 -24.42 -3.58 -13.45
N PHE A 514 -23.33 -2.91 -13.08
CA PHE A 514 -22.54 -2.08 -13.98
C PHE A 514 -21.98 -2.89 -15.15
N LEU A 515 -21.40 -4.06 -14.88
CA LEU A 515 -20.84 -4.94 -15.92
C LEU A 515 -21.94 -5.55 -16.80
N LEU A 516 -23.03 -6.03 -16.20
CA LEU A 516 -24.19 -6.57 -16.91
C LEU A 516 -24.86 -5.52 -17.80
N ALA A 517 -24.96 -4.27 -17.36
CA ALA A 517 -25.51 -3.18 -18.17
C ALA A 517 -24.74 -2.99 -19.49
N GLY A 518 -23.40 -3.06 -19.44
CA GLY A 518 -22.56 -2.99 -20.64
C GLY A 518 -22.78 -4.19 -21.57
N ILE A 519 -22.80 -5.41 -21.01
CA ILE A 519 -23.00 -6.65 -21.76
C ILE A 519 -24.37 -6.67 -22.45
N GLU A 520 -25.45 -6.34 -21.72
CA GLU A 520 -26.80 -6.36 -22.28
C GLU A 520 -27.01 -5.27 -23.34
N HIS A 521 -26.33 -4.12 -23.19
CA HIS A 521 -26.36 -3.09 -24.23
C HIS A 521 -25.74 -3.58 -25.54
N GLU A 522 -24.56 -4.22 -25.46
CA GLU A 522 -23.86 -4.77 -26.63
C GLU A 522 -24.63 -5.93 -27.28
N ASN A 523 -25.33 -6.73 -26.48
CA ASN A 523 -26.20 -7.81 -26.97
C ASN A 523 -27.54 -7.32 -27.56
N GLY A 524 -27.80 -6.00 -27.58
CA GLY A 524 -29.04 -5.42 -28.09
C GLY A 524 -30.26 -5.53 -27.16
N ASN A 525 -30.09 -6.09 -25.95
CA ASN A 525 -31.15 -6.26 -24.95
C ASN A 525 -31.41 -4.95 -24.19
N ARG A 526 -32.01 -4.00 -24.89
CA ARG A 526 -32.15 -2.61 -24.44
C ARG A 526 -32.88 -2.46 -23.10
N GLU A 527 -33.93 -3.23 -22.84
CA GLU A 527 -34.71 -3.11 -21.59
C GLU A 527 -33.92 -3.61 -20.36
N LYS A 528 -33.24 -4.77 -20.47
CA LYS A 528 -32.36 -5.26 -19.39
C LYS A 528 -31.21 -4.30 -19.12
N ALA A 529 -30.60 -3.75 -20.17
CA ALA A 529 -29.55 -2.75 -20.02
C ALA A 529 -30.05 -1.52 -19.24
N LYS A 530 -31.27 -1.02 -19.51
CA LYS A 530 -31.86 0.10 -18.77
C LYS A 530 -32.07 -0.22 -17.29
N GLU A 531 -32.56 -1.41 -16.98
CA GLU A 531 -32.77 -1.87 -15.60
C GLU A 531 -31.44 -1.89 -14.82
N TYR A 532 -30.43 -2.54 -15.40
CA TYR A 532 -29.11 -2.64 -14.77
C TYR A 532 -28.41 -1.28 -14.65
N VAL A 533 -28.57 -0.37 -15.61
CA VAL A 533 -28.04 1.00 -15.48
C VAL A 533 -28.66 1.74 -14.30
N ARG A 534 -29.99 1.68 -14.13
CA ARG A 534 -30.68 2.31 -12.99
C ARG A 534 -30.19 1.71 -11.67
N LYS A 535 -30.20 0.38 -11.57
CA LYS A 535 -29.79 -0.33 -10.36
C LYS A 535 -28.33 -0.01 -9.99
N ALA A 536 -27.40 -0.10 -10.95
CA ALA A 536 -26.00 0.24 -10.71
C ALA A 536 -25.82 1.69 -10.25
N PHE A 537 -26.56 2.64 -10.84
CA PHE A 537 -26.47 4.06 -10.49
C PHE A 537 -27.01 4.35 -9.08
N ASP A 538 -28.13 3.73 -8.70
CA ASP A 538 -28.75 3.88 -7.38
C ASP A 538 -27.86 3.32 -6.27
N LEU A 539 -27.10 2.25 -6.56
CA LEU A 539 -26.13 1.61 -5.66
C LEU A 539 -24.78 2.34 -5.56
N LYS A 540 -24.72 3.61 -5.98
CA LYS A 540 -23.61 4.56 -5.75
C LYS A 540 -22.23 4.06 -6.20
N PRO A 541 -21.96 3.92 -7.51
CA PRO A 541 -20.68 3.47 -8.03
C PRO A 541 -19.49 4.21 -7.40
N ALA A 542 -18.42 3.48 -7.09
CA ALA A 542 -17.32 4.01 -6.29
C ALA A 542 -16.56 5.12 -7.02
N TYR A 543 -16.31 4.96 -8.33
CA TYR A 543 -15.47 5.87 -9.10
C TYR A 543 -16.28 6.78 -10.04
N ARG A 544 -15.79 8.01 -10.28
CA ARG A 544 -16.45 8.94 -11.22
C ARG A 544 -16.48 8.39 -12.64
N THR A 545 -15.45 7.67 -13.05
CA THR A 545 -15.35 7.05 -14.38
C THR A 545 -16.46 6.03 -14.62
N GLU A 546 -16.81 5.23 -13.62
CA GLU A 546 -17.93 4.28 -13.69
C GLU A 546 -19.27 5.01 -13.76
N ARG A 547 -19.46 6.05 -12.93
CA ARG A 547 -20.67 6.89 -12.99
C ARG A 547 -20.83 7.57 -14.35
N ALA A 548 -19.75 8.12 -14.91
CA ALA A 548 -19.76 8.76 -16.22
C ALA A 548 -20.07 7.77 -17.35
N LYS A 549 -19.58 6.52 -17.25
CA LYS A 549 -19.95 5.44 -18.18
C LYS A 549 -21.44 5.10 -18.09
N LEU A 550 -22.01 5.02 -16.88
CA LEU A 550 -23.45 4.80 -16.69
C LEU A 550 -24.29 5.98 -17.20
N GLU A 551 -23.86 7.23 -16.97
CA GLU A 551 -24.52 8.44 -17.47
C GLU A 551 -24.54 8.45 -19.01
N ARG A 552 -23.41 8.08 -19.65
CA ARG A 552 -23.33 7.95 -21.11
C ARG A 552 -24.26 6.85 -21.63
N LEU A 553 -24.27 5.70 -20.97
CA LEU A 553 -25.12 4.57 -21.33
C LEU A 553 -26.60 4.92 -21.16
N ALA A 554 -26.96 5.64 -20.10
CA ALA A 554 -28.30 6.16 -19.87
C ALA A 554 -28.76 7.11 -20.99
N LYS A 555 -27.88 7.99 -21.47
CA LYS A 555 -28.17 8.88 -22.62
C LYS A 555 -28.46 8.09 -23.90
N ILE A 556 -27.65 7.07 -24.20
CA ILE A 556 -27.85 6.17 -25.37
C ILE A 556 -29.17 5.39 -25.24
N LEU A 557 -29.46 4.91 -24.03
CA LEU A 557 -30.65 4.13 -23.72
C LEU A 557 -31.92 4.98 -23.55
N LYS A 558 -31.80 6.32 -23.59
CA LYS A 558 -32.90 7.29 -23.40
C LYS A 558 -33.60 7.11 -22.04
N ILE A 559 -32.82 6.90 -20.97
CA ILE A 559 -33.34 6.86 -19.60
C ILE A 559 -32.86 8.08 -18.81
N ARG A 560 -33.74 8.62 -17.98
CA ARG A 560 -33.42 9.71 -17.04
C ARG A 560 -32.94 9.09 -15.74
N LEU A 561 -31.71 9.43 -15.34
CA LEU A 561 -31.17 9.10 -14.03
C LEU A 561 -31.60 10.17 -13.00
N PRO A 562 -31.69 9.82 -11.70
CA PRO A 562 -31.92 10.80 -10.65
C PRO A 562 -30.87 11.93 -10.73
N LYS A 563 -31.32 13.19 -10.65
CA LYS A 563 -30.38 14.31 -10.46
C LYS A 563 -29.84 14.23 -9.02
N LYS A 564 -28.53 14.46 -8.85
CA LYS A 564 -27.87 14.52 -7.54
C LYS A 564 -28.45 15.64 -6.69
#